data_AF-A0A167VUZ8-F1
#
_entry.id   AF-A0A167VUZ8-F1
#
_cell.length_a   1.000
_cell.length_b   1.000
_cell.length_c   1.000
_cell.angle_alpha   90.00
_cell.angle_beta   90.00
_cell.angle_gamma   90.00
#
_symmetry.space_group_name_H-M   'P 1'
#
loop_
_entity.id
_entity.type
_entity.pdbx_description
1 polymer ?
#
loop_
_entity_poly.entity_id
_entity_poly.type
_entity_poly.pdbx_seq_one_letter_code
_entity_poly.pdbx_strand_id
1 'polypeptide(L)'
;MTPVARIIARRQYSMMQSVRAAGRAMESHPFERLPRKQKPAPANWAGDAKRFGVQIALYIPGISLLLGWPLLAAKVMDGHV
;
A
#
# COMPACT_ATOMS: atom_id res chain seq x y z
N MET A 1 -2.44 -46.13 13.94
CA MET A 1 -2.87 -44.78 13.51
C MET A 1 -1.81 -44.20 12.59
N THR A 2 -2.06 -44.18 11.28
CA THR A 2 -1.06 -43.78 10.26
C THR A 2 -0.85 -42.25 10.26
N PRO A 3 0.37 -41.75 9.96
CA PRO A 3 0.68 -40.31 9.94
C PRO A 3 -0.18 -39.51 8.95
N VAL A 4 -0.72 -40.17 7.92
CA VAL A 4 -1.63 -39.60 6.91
C VAL A 4 -2.95 -39.12 7.53
N ALA A 5 -3.49 -39.82 8.53
CA ALA A 5 -4.72 -39.41 9.21
C ALA A 5 -4.56 -38.06 9.95
N ARG A 6 -3.35 -37.74 10.41
CA ARG A 6 -3.04 -36.47 11.09
C ARG A 6 -2.98 -35.28 10.12
N ILE A 7 -2.66 -35.55 8.84
CA ILE A 7 -2.60 -34.53 7.77
C ILE A 7 -4.00 -34.27 7.18
N ILE A 8 -4.97 -35.18 7.34
CA ILE A 8 -6.35 -35.01 6.87
C ILE A 8 -7.22 -34.33 7.93
N ALA A 9 -6.85 -34.38 9.21
CA ALA A 9 -7.38 -33.51 10.26
C ALA A 9 -6.94 -32.03 10.11
N ARG A 10 -6.75 -31.57 8.86
CA ARG A 10 -6.54 -30.19 8.46
C ARG A 10 -7.69 -29.35 8.97
N ARG A 11 -7.43 -28.78 10.15
CA ARG A 11 -8.07 -27.62 10.77
C ARG A 11 -8.88 -26.85 9.73
N GLN A 12 -10.21 -26.86 9.87
CA GLN A 12 -11.08 -26.00 9.07
C GLN A 12 -10.66 -24.56 9.32
N TYR A 13 -10.00 -23.93 8.34
CA TYR A 13 -9.62 -22.52 8.43
C TYR A 13 -10.89 -21.69 8.32
N SER A 14 -11.48 -21.35 9.46
CA SER A 14 -12.62 -20.45 9.53
C SER A 14 -12.14 -19.01 9.42
N MET A 15 -12.57 -18.31 8.36
CA MET A 15 -12.29 -16.88 8.20
C MET A 15 -12.84 -16.05 9.36
N MET A 16 -13.99 -16.43 9.94
CA MET A 16 -14.50 -15.75 11.15
C MET A 16 -13.60 -15.95 12.36
N GLN A 17 -12.95 -17.11 12.44
CA GLN A 17 -11.99 -17.39 13.51
C GLN A 17 -10.69 -16.61 13.33
N SER A 18 -10.22 -16.40 12.09
CA SER A 18 -9.08 -15.52 11.82
C SER A 18 -9.39 -14.06 12.10
N VAL A 19 -10.59 -13.57 11.76
CA VAL A 19 -11.03 -12.19 12.08
C VAL A 19 -11.13 -12.00 13.59
N ARG A 20 -11.72 -12.95 14.32
CA ARG A 20 -11.81 -12.90 15.79
C ARG A 20 -10.44 -12.96 16.46
N ALA A 21 -9.51 -13.74 15.92
CA ALA A 21 -8.13 -13.79 16.40
C ALA A 21 -7.39 -12.47 16.14
N ALA A 22 -7.60 -11.85 14.97
CA ALA A 22 -7.04 -10.54 14.66
C ALA A 22 -7.57 -9.45 15.60
N GLY A 23 -8.88 -9.43 15.89
CA GLY A 23 -9.47 -8.49 16.84
C GLY A 23 -8.91 -8.64 18.27
N ARG A 24 -8.76 -9.88 18.75
CA ARG A 24 -8.15 -10.14 20.08
C ARG A 24 -6.67 -9.78 20.15
N ALA A 25 -5.94 -9.84 19.04
CA ALA A 25 -4.54 -9.39 18.97
C ALA A 25 -4.40 -7.86 19.01
N MET A 26 -5.49 -7.11 18.84
CA MET A 26 -5.50 -5.64 18.98
C MET A 26 -5.89 -5.18 20.39
N GLU A 27 -6.39 -6.08 21.24
CA GLU A 27 -6.67 -5.78 22.65
C GLU A 27 -5.34 -5.62 23.41
N SER A 28 -5.24 -4.62 24.28
CA SER A 28 -4.03 -4.41 25.10
C SER A 28 -3.95 -5.47 26.20
N HIS A 29 -3.40 -6.62 25.86
CA HIS A 29 -3.01 -7.68 26.78
C HIS A 29 -1.80 -7.22 27.64
N PRO A 30 -1.91 -7.16 28.98
CA PRO A 30 -0.84 -6.62 29.85
C PRO A 30 0.51 -7.38 29.77
N PHE A 31 0.54 -8.59 29.18
CA PHE A 31 1.71 -9.49 29.20
C PHE A 31 2.12 -10.05 27.83
N GLU A 32 1.56 -9.57 26.72
CA GLU A 32 1.98 -10.12 25.42
C GLU A 32 3.35 -9.58 25.05
N ARG A 33 4.30 -10.50 24.93
CA ARG A 33 5.58 -10.23 24.33
C ARG A 33 5.37 -10.25 22.83
N LEU A 34 5.30 -9.07 22.22
CA LEU A 34 5.38 -8.91 20.77
C LEU A 34 6.51 -9.81 20.25
N PRO A 35 6.26 -10.66 19.24
CA PRO A 35 7.28 -11.56 18.74
C PRO A 35 8.49 -10.76 18.27
N ARG A 36 9.63 -10.87 18.99
CA ARG A 36 10.93 -10.29 18.57
C ARG A 36 11.41 -10.80 17.20
N LYS A 37 10.73 -11.81 16.63
CA LYS A 37 11.01 -12.38 15.31
C LYS A 37 10.28 -11.67 14.17
N GLN A 38 9.45 -10.65 14.42
CA GLN A 38 8.89 -9.83 13.35
C GLN A 38 10.02 -9.07 12.66
N LYS A 39 10.44 -9.58 11.51
CA LYS A 39 11.40 -8.91 10.65
C LYS A 39 10.71 -7.67 10.05
N PRO A 40 11.39 -6.52 9.97
CA PRO A 40 10.90 -5.38 9.20
C PRO A 40 10.52 -5.83 7.78
N ALA A 41 9.46 -5.24 7.24
CA ALA A 41 9.12 -5.45 5.84
C ALA A 41 10.33 -5.05 4.97
N PRO A 42 10.69 -5.84 3.94
CA PRO A 42 11.78 -5.47 3.05
C PRO A 42 11.44 -4.17 2.33
N ALA A 43 12.47 -3.34 2.11
CA ALA A 43 12.27 -2.09 1.39
C ALA A 43 11.81 -2.37 -0.05
N ASN A 44 10.72 -1.73 -0.48
CA ASN A 44 10.13 -1.89 -1.81
C ASN A 44 10.40 -0.66 -2.68
N TRP A 45 11.68 -0.40 -2.95
CA TRP A 45 12.12 0.74 -3.75
C TRP A 45 11.50 0.78 -5.15
N ALA A 46 11.31 -0.38 -5.77
CA ALA A 46 10.70 -0.48 -7.09
C ALA A 46 9.22 -0.08 -7.09
N GLY A 47 8.46 -0.51 -6.06
CA GLY A 47 7.06 -0.13 -5.88
C GLY A 47 6.92 1.37 -5.61
N ASP A 48 7.78 1.92 -4.75
CA ASP A 48 7.77 3.33 -4.40
C ASP A 48 8.14 4.21 -5.60
N ALA A 49 9.17 3.84 -6.36
CA ALA A 49 9.57 4.54 -7.58
C ALA A 49 8.46 4.51 -8.64
N LYS A 50 7.79 3.36 -8.84
CA LYS A 50 6.66 3.25 -9.77
C LYS A 50 5.51 4.15 -9.35
N ARG A 51 5.16 4.15 -8.06
CA ARG A 51 4.08 5.00 -7.52
C ARG A 51 4.40 6.48 -7.69
N PHE A 52 5.62 6.88 -7.38
CA PHE A 52 6.09 8.24 -7.55
C PHE A 52 6.10 8.67 -9.02
N GLY A 53 6.55 7.79 -9.92
CA GLY A 53 6.50 8.04 -11.37
C GLY A 53 5.08 8.27 -11.89
N VAL A 54 4.10 7.47 -11.44
CA VAL A 54 2.69 7.68 -11.80
C VAL A 54 2.17 9.02 -11.27
N GLN A 55 2.51 9.39 -10.03
CA GLN A 55 2.10 10.67 -9.46
C GLN A 55 2.69 11.84 -10.26
N ILE A 56 3.98 11.79 -10.59
CA ILE A 56 4.64 12.80 -11.42
C ILE A 56 3.94 12.94 -12.78
N ALA A 57 3.68 11.82 -13.45
CA ALA A 57 3.08 11.82 -14.78
C ALA A 57 1.67 12.43 -14.80
N LEU A 58 0.93 12.32 -13.70
CA LEU A 58 -0.41 12.90 -13.58
C LEU A 58 -0.37 14.37 -13.13
N TYR A 59 0.40 14.68 -12.10
CA TYR A 59 0.34 16.00 -11.46
C TYR A 59 1.16 17.05 -12.19
N ILE A 60 2.33 16.73 -12.74
CA ILE A 60 3.15 17.74 -13.41
C ILE A 60 2.41 18.35 -14.60
N PRO A 61 1.81 17.59 -15.54
CA PRO A 61 1.07 18.20 -16.64
C PRO A 61 -0.15 19.01 -16.17
N GLY A 62 -0.93 18.47 -15.22
CA GLY A 62 -2.10 19.16 -14.69
C GLY A 62 -1.76 20.48 -14.02
N ILE A 63 -0.72 20.50 -13.17
CA ILE A 63 -0.24 21.71 -12.50
C ILE A 63 0.37 22.69 -13.51
N SER A 64 1.15 22.19 -14.47
CA SER A 64 1.77 23.03 -15.50
C SER A 64 0.73 23.73 -16.38
N LEU A 65 -0.38 23.05 -16.69
CA LEU A 65 -1.48 23.67 -17.42
C LEU A 65 -2.23 24.69 -16.54
N LEU A 66 -2.57 24.31 -15.31
CA LEU A 66 -3.33 25.16 -14.39
C LEU A 66 -2.59 26.45 -14.01
N LEU A 67 -1.27 26.39 -13.83
CA LEU A 67 -0.45 27.54 -13.45
C LEU A 67 0.21 28.22 -14.65
N GLY A 68 0.52 27.48 -15.70
CA GLY A 68 1.25 27.95 -16.87
C GLY A 68 0.38 28.53 -17.99
N TRP A 69 -0.95 28.38 -17.93
CA TRP A 69 -1.83 28.89 -18.99
C TRP A 69 -1.68 30.40 -19.27
N PRO A 70 -1.40 31.31 -18.31
CA PRO A 70 -1.25 32.73 -18.64
C PRO A 70 0.01 32.98 -19.48
N LEU A 71 1.09 32.25 -19.21
CA LEU A 71 2.33 32.33 -20.00
C LEU A 71 2.16 31.71 -21.38
N LEU A 72 1.43 30.59 -21.47
CA LEU A 72 1.07 30.00 -22.76
C LEU A 72 0.19 30.97 -23.58
N ALA A 73 -0.82 31.57 -22.97
CA ALA A 73 -1.69 32.54 -23.61
C ALA A 73 -0.92 33.77 -24.07
N ALA A 74 -0.06 34.34 -23.22
CA ALA A 74 0.80 35.46 -23.58
C ALA A 74 1.69 35.12 -24.79
N LYS A 75 2.39 33.99 -24.77
CA LYS A 75 3.26 33.57 -25.89
C LYS A 75 2.51 33.28 -27.19
N VAL A 76 1.28 32.81 -27.13
CA VAL A 76 0.44 32.57 -28.33
C VAL A 76 -0.12 33.88 -28.88
N MET A 77 -0.40 34.86 -28.01
CA MET A 77 -0.94 36.17 -28.38
C MET A 77 0.14 37.19 -28.77
N ASP A 78 1.41 37.01 -28.34
CA ASP A 78 2.59 37.84 -28.67
C ASP A 78 3.03 37.68 -30.15
N GLY A 79 2.15 38.10 -31.05
CA GLY A 79 2.25 37.96 -32.51
C GLY A 79 0.90 38.09 -33.23
N HIS A 80 -0.21 38.18 -32.47
CA HIS A 80 -1.57 38.42 -32.96
C HIS A 80 -2.10 39.83 -32.62
N VAL A 81 -1.21 40.78 -32.31
CA VAL A 81 -1.48 42.24 -32.30
C VAL A 81 -0.63 42.90 -33.36
#